data_AF-A0A8K0TPA3-F1
#
_entry.id   AF-A0A8K0TPA3-F1
#
_cell.length_a   1.000
_cell.length_b   1.000
_cell.length_c   1.000
_cell.angle_alpha   90.00
_cell.angle_beta   90.00
_cell.angle_gamma   90.00
#
_symmetry.space_group_name_H-M   'P 1'
#
loop_
_entity.id
_entity.type
_entity.pdbx_description
1 polymer ?
#
loop_
_entity_poly.entity_id
_entity_poly.type
_entity_poly.pdbx_seq_one_letter_code
_entity_poly.pdbx_strand_id
1 'polypeptide(L)'
;MERTGVKRKRSGSSLPASSQPSSQFPSGSINPLSHTPSTLSQFLVAGLADWEKIPSKVIKNFPHSPWRDPASRRKRRARRGSSVASGFDSDGHASSGDITSTDGETEFETEADDETSRMPKDKKYAAERAALRPLAQSVAIFLSRGDVPSAKRAYGLLMRSKISGKRVDIRRNHYWELGAEILMREQPPEEHTWGPGPAANEEHAKRRLIYPLANVPKVRDYFEDLIRNYPYHKAAKAAASAMQFHPALLSYEMYQAHAHYLQALEQAEVDAREWRAGIDDPDYAMADGRDLGEPGHIGDDYPERSQRRRSFGSPSAAQEAQLMQAKDSVRVQALASMRELMERQDRLLEDPSFSRNGELLRLIGLLALYISDLTTPFGELNQQQLREAGVRKDRERQKARKLFERAIERGADVADPVKAALGMEVKKQESQSTFSTLPYRGSQI
;
A
#
# COMPACT_ATOMS: atom_id res chain seq x y z
N MET A 1 44.25 45.92 29.28
CA MET A 1 44.74 45.97 27.89
C MET A 1 44.93 44.53 27.44
N GLU A 2 44.46 44.01 26.31
CA GLU A 2 43.58 44.44 25.22
C GLU A 2 43.19 43.11 24.53
N ARG A 3 41.91 42.96 24.14
CA ARG A 3 41.46 41.84 23.32
C ARG A 3 41.85 42.12 21.87
N THR A 4 42.76 41.34 21.29
CA THR A 4 43.03 41.38 19.84
C THR A 4 42.36 40.18 19.16
N GLY A 5 41.26 40.45 18.47
CA GLY A 5 40.55 39.50 17.65
C GLY A 5 41.25 39.30 16.31
N VAL A 6 41.74 38.08 16.05
CA VAL A 6 42.27 37.68 14.74
C VAL A 6 41.13 37.18 13.86
N LYS A 7 40.72 38.01 12.90
CA LYS A 7 39.81 37.65 11.79
C LYS A 7 40.49 36.62 10.88
N ARG A 8 40.03 35.37 10.87
CA ARG A 8 40.36 34.42 9.79
C ARG A 8 39.35 34.56 8.65
N LYS A 9 39.84 35.10 7.52
CA LYS A 9 39.20 35.11 6.20
C LYS A 9 38.89 33.68 5.78
N ARG A 10 37.65 33.39 5.39
CA ARG A 10 37.30 32.15 4.67
C ARG A 10 37.73 32.29 3.22
N SER A 11 38.45 31.28 2.74
CA SER A 11 38.92 31.11 1.37
C SER A 11 37.77 31.21 0.37
N GLY A 12 37.93 32.07 -0.63
CA GLY A 12 37.01 32.16 -1.75
C GLY A 12 37.11 30.90 -2.61
N SER A 13 36.00 30.21 -2.80
CA SER A 13 35.90 29.17 -3.82
C SER A 13 35.86 29.85 -5.18
N SER A 14 36.90 29.62 -5.97
CA SER A 14 36.98 29.92 -7.40
C SER A 14 35.85 29.21 -8.14
N LEU A 15 34.89 29.97 -8.66
CA LEU A 15 34.00 29.51 -9.71
C LEU A 15 34.72 29.66 -11.07
N PRO A 16 34.55 28.70 -12.00
CA PRO A 16 35.18 28.78 -13.31
C PRO A 16 34.58 29.95 -14.10
N ALA A 17 35.46 30.86 -14.53
CA ALA A 17 35.16 31.81 -15.59
C ALA A 17 35.10 31.05 -16.92
N SER A 18 33.92 30.96 -17.54
CA SER A 18 33.74 31.00 -19.00
C SER A 18 32.33 30.53 -19.39
N SER A 19 31.39 31.46 -19.37
CA SER A 19 30.37 31.60 -20.42
C SER A 19 29.61 32.89 -20.14
N GLN A 20 30.07 33.98 -20.74
CA GLN A 20 29.22 35.16 -20.85
C GLN A 20 27.95 34.75 -21.60
N PRO A 21 26.75 35.02 -21.06
CA PRO A 21 25.52 34.65 -21.73
C PRO A 21 25.40 35.47 -23.02
N SER A 22 25.32 34.76 -24.15
CA SER A 22 24.98 35.36 -25.43
C SER A 22 23.56 35.89 -25.35
N SER A 23 23.42 37.18 -25.04
CA SER A 23 22.25 37.95 -25.38
C SER A 23 21.95 37.68 -26.87
N GLN A 24 20.75 37.17 -27.19
CA GLN A 24 20.29 37.00 -28.58
C GLN A 24 20.16 38.33 -29.33
N PHE A 25 20.39 39.44 -28.62
CA PHE A 25 20.36 40.79 -29.13
C PHE A 25 21.78 41.27 -29.49
N PRO A 26 21.96 41.94 -30.65
CA PRO A 26 23.25 42.49 -31.04
C PRO A 26 23.79 43.45 -29.96
N SER A 27 25.10 43.47 -29.77
CA SER A 27 25.81 44.30 -28.81
C SER A 27 25.58 45.80 -29.11
N GLY A 28 24.50 46.35 -28.54
CA GLY A 28 24.03 47.70 -28.80
C GLY A 28 22.51 47.88 -28.73
N SER A 29 21.72 46.80 -28.75
CA SER A 29 20.25 46.90 -28.59
C SER A 29 19.83 46.88 -27.12
N ILE A 30 19.09 47.93 -26.74
CA ILE A 30 18.47 48.08 -25.43
C ILE A 30 17.34 47.06 -25.32
N ASN A 31 17.35 46.22 -24.26
CA ASN A 31 16.23 45.33 -23.96
C ASN A 31 14.92 46.15 -23.93
N PRO A 32 13.87 45.77 -24.68
CA PRO A 32 12.63 46.55 -24.76
C PRO A 32 11.91 46.71 -23.41
N LEU A 33 12.21 45.85 -22.43
CA LEU A 33 11.69 45.92 -21.05
C LEU A 33 12.73 46.42 -20.04
N SER A 34 13.96 46.74 -20.49
CA SER A 34 15.05 47.35 -19.70
C SER A 34 15.27 46.68 -18.34
N HIS A 35 15.33 45.35 -18.31
CA HIS A 35 15.59 44.59 -17.08
C HIS A 35 17.01 44.85 -16.54
N THR A 36 17.16 44.88 -15.21
CA THR A 36 18.49 45.01 -14.58
C THR A 36 19.28 43.71 -14.79
N PRO A 37 20.63 43.76 -14.80
CA PRO A 37 21.46 42.57 -14.96
C PRO A 37 21.20 41.50 -13.90
N SER A 38 20.82 41.90 -12.69
CA SER A 38 20.40 40.98 -11.62
C SER A 38 19.10 40.24 -11.95
N THR A 39 18.12 40.89 -12.59
CA THR A 39 16.86 40.28 -13.01
C THR A 39 17.07 39.31 -14.18
N LEU A 40 17.94 39.65 -15.13
CA LEU A 40 18.32 38.75 -16.22
C LEU A 40 19.00 37.48 -15.69
N SER A 41 19.90 37.61 -14.70
CA SER A 41 20.49 36.45 -14.03
C SER A 41 19.45 35.56 -13.34
N GLN A 42 18.38 36.14 -12.77
CA GLN A 42 17.30 35.38 -12.15
C GLN A 42 16.42 34.68 -13.21
N PHE A 43 16.16 35.32 -14.35
CA PHE A 43 15.44 34.72 -15.46
C PHE A 43 16.19 33.52 -16.02
N LEU A 44 17.51 33.62 -16.21
CA LEU A 44 18.35 32.50 -16.62
C LEU A 44 18.27 31.33 -15.64
N VAL A 45 18.34 31.59 -14.32
CA VAL A 45 18.19 30.54 -13.30
C VAL A 45 16.79 29.91 -13.32
N ALA A 46 15.77 30.71 -13.64
CA ALA A 46 14.39 30.26 -13.71
C ALA A 46 13.99 29.64 -15.08
N GLY A 47 14.90 29.66 -16.07
CA GLY A 47 14.62 29.21 -17.44
C GLY A 47 13.72 30.14 -18.26
N LEU A 48 13.55 31.40 -17.84
CA LEU A 48 12.78 32.42 -18.56
C LEU A 48 13.68 33.19 -19.53
N ALA A 49 13.09 33.67 -20.62
CA ALA A 49 13.79 34.45 -21.63
C ALA A 49 13.89 35.94 -21.24
N ASP A 50 14.90 36.64 -21.77
CA ASP A 50 15.23 38.04 -21.44
C ASP A 50 14.12 39.06 -21.75
N TRP A 51 13.18 38.69 -22.62
CA TRP A 51 12.03 39.51 -23.03
C TRP A 51 10.73 39.17 -22.30
N GLU A 52 10.77 38.23 -21.36
CA GLU A 52 9.58 37.74 -20.69
C GLU A 52 9.22 38.61 -19.48
N LYS A 53 7.92 38.88 -19.26
CA LYS A 53 7.50 39.73 -18.14
C LYS A 53 7.71 38.99 -16.82
N ILE A 54 8.21 39.71 -15.81
CA ILE A 54 8.36 39.16 -14.45
C ILE A 54 7.02 38.55 -14.00
N PRO A 55 6.98 37.28 -13.56
CA PRO A 55 5.75 36.59 -13.17
C PRO A 55 4.94 37.33 -12.10
N SER A 56 5.58 38.13 -11.25
CA SER A 56 4.92 38.99 -10.25
C SER A 56 4.04 40.08 -10.85
N LYS A 57 4.30 40.53 -12.08
CA LYS A 57 3.47 41.52 -12.78
C LYS A 57 2.26 40.88 -13.45
N VAL A 58 2.36 39.60 -13.83
CA VAL A 58 1.28 38.86 -14.50
C VAL A 58 0.38 38.17 -13.47
N ILE A 59 0.95 37.68 -12.37
CA ILE A 59 0.27 36.86 -11.36
C ILE A 59 0.17 37.66 -10.06
N LYS A 60 -1.04 38.10 -9.72
CA LYS A 60 -1.35 38.77 -8.45
C LYS A 60 -1.02 37.82 -7.28
N ASN A 61 -0.18 38.28 -6.35
CA ASN A 61 0.32 37.55 -5.16
C ASN A 61 1.36 36.45 -5.43
N PHE A 62 2.14 36.53 -6.51
CA PHE A 62 3.36 35.72 -6.67
C PHE A 62 4.50 36.29 -5.81
N PRO A 63 5.40 35.48 -5.20
CA PRO A 63 5.50 34.01 -5.25
C PRO A 63 4.67 33.26 -4.19
N HIS A 64 3.90 33.96 -3.34
CA HIS A 64 3.18 33.37 -2.22
C HIS A 64 1.76 33.93 -2.08
N SER A 65 0.78 33.32 -2.76
CA SER A 65 -0.60 33.39 -2.33
C SER A 65 -0.82 32.24 -1.34
N PRO A 66 -1.27 32.47 -0.09
CA PRO A 66 -1.73 31.38 0.75
C PRO A 66 -2.83 30.66 -0.03
N TRP A 67 -2.67 29.34 -0.19
CA TRP A 67 -3.61 28.48 -0.88
C TRP A 67 -5.01 28.69 -0.29
N ARG A 68 -5.94 29.21 -1.09
CA ARG A 68 -7.33 29.43 -0.69
C ARG A 68 -8.12 28.18 -1.03
N ASP A 69 -8.50 27.43 -0.02
CA ASP A 69 -9.40 26.29 -0.17
C ASP A 69 -10.78 26.75 -0.73
N PRO A 70 -11.23 26.24 -1.89
CA PRO A 70 -12.53 26.58 -2.47
C PRO A 70 -13.72 26.23 -1.55
N ALA A 71 -13.55 25.32 -0.59
CA ALA A 71 -14.56 24.99 0.40
C ALA A 71 -14.85 26.14 1.40
N SER A 72 -13.92 27.08 1.57
CA SER A 72 -14.06 28.19 2.54
C SER A 72 -15.08 29.26 2.11
N ARG A 73 -15.43 29.36 0.82
CA ARG A 73 -16.41 30.33 0.31
C ARG A 73 -17.85 30.03 0.74
N ARG A 74 -18.21 28.76 0.98
CA ARG A 74 -19.57 28.39 1.41
C ARG A 74 -19.89 28.84 2.84
N LYS A 75 -18.90 28.96 3.73
CA LYS A 75 -19.12 29.34 5.14
C LYS A 75 -19.37 30.84 5.36
N ARG A 76 -18.93 31.73 4.47
CA ARG A 76 -19.10 33.19 4.67
C ARG A 76 -20.47 33.72 4.25
N ARG A 77 -21.22 33.00 3.40
CA ARG A 77 -22.60 33.39 3.03
C ARG A 77 -23.63 33.05 4.11
N ALA A 78 -23.40 32.02 4.93
CA ALA A 78 -24.34 31.61 5.97
C ALA A 78 -24.34 32.48 7.25
N ARG A 79 -23.40 33.43 7.40
CA ARG A 79 -23.26 34.25 8.62
C ARG A 79 -23.71 35.70 8.49
N ARG A 80 -24.32 36.08 7.36
CA ARG A 80 -24.66 37.48 7.07
C ARG A 80 -26.17 37.75 6.96
N GLY A 81 -27.00 36.88 7.52
CA GLY A 81 -28.47 36.96 7.42
C GLY A 81 -29.24 36.85 8.74
N SER A 82 -28.61 37.04 9.90
CA SER A 82 -29.31 36.97 11.20
C SER A 82 -28.84 38.07 12.14
N SER A 83 -29.31 39.28 11.89
CA SER A 83 -29.39 40.37 12.86
C SER A 83 -30.48 41.34 12.40
N VAL A 84 -31.32 41.81 13.33
CA VAL A 84 -32.63 42.51 13.20
C VAL A 84 -33.78 41.50 13.36
N ALA A 85 -34.66 41.52 14.37
CA ALA A 85 -35.16 42.59 15.22
C ALA A 85 -35.52 42.11 16.65
N SER A 86 -35.54 43.08 17.55
CA SER A 86 -36.03 43.09 18.94
C SER A 86 -37.56 43.02 19.06
N GLY A 87 -38.05 42.46 20.17
CA GLY A 87 -39.20 43.03 20.88
C GLY A 87 -40.36 42.08 21.23
N PHE A 88 -40.65 42.04 22.54
CA PHE A 88 -41.97 41.96 23.19
C PHE A 88 -42.45 40.61 23.80
N ASP A 89 -43.03 40.78 25.00
CA ASP A 89 -43.45 39.85 26.05
C ASP A 89 -44.61 38.91 25.68
N SER A 90 -44.72 37.78 26.40
CA SER A 90 -45.97 37.33 27.05
C SER A 90 -45.77 36.04 27.85
N ASP A 91 -46.33 36.05 29.05
CA ASP A 91 -46.50 34.95 30.02
C ASP A 91 -47.23 33.71 29.48
N GLY A 92 -46.95 32.55 30.10
CA GLY A 92 -47.68 31.30 29.89
C GLY A 92 -47.27 30.22 30.90
N HIS A 93 -48.05 30.11 31.97
CA HIS A 93 -47.99 29.10 33.03
C HIS A 93 -48.33 27.66 32.55
N ALA A 94 -47.96 26.70 33.42
CA ALA A 94 -48.42 25.31 33.57
C ALA A 94 -47.58 24.22 32.86
N SER A 95 -47.30 23.04 33.44
CA SER A 95 -47.37 22.49 34.80
C SER A 95 -46.77 21.08 34.74
N SER A 96 -46.16 20.65 35.85
CA SER A 96 -46.08 19.27 36.35
C SER A 96 -45.06 18.29 35.74
N GLY A 97 -44.31 17.62 36.63
CA GLY A 97 -43.62 16.37 36.30
C GLY A 97 -42.33 16.06 37.07
N ASP A 98 -42.36 16.15 38.39
CA ASP A 98 -41.40 15.54 39.33
C ASP A 98 -41.16 14.04 39.05
N ILE A 99 -39.91 13.55 39.06
CA ILE A 99 -39.38 12.54 40.00
C ILE A 99 -37.90 12.18 39.78
N THR A 100 -37.13 12.42 40.84
CA THR A 100 -36.07 11.58 41.45
C THR A 100 -34.73 11.30 40.76
N SER A 101 -33.70 11.83 41.42
CA SER A 101 -32.30 11.44 41.45
C SER A 101 -32.05 9.96 41.74
N THR A 102 -30.96 9.43 41.18
CA THR A 102 -30.07 8.53 41.91
C THR A 102 -28.62 8.88 41.63
N ASP A 103 -27.95 9.25 42.72
CA ASP A 103 -26.54 9.55 42.83
C ASP A 103 -25.68 8.30 42.60
N GLY A 104 -24.51 8.55 42.06
CA GLY A 104 -23.40 7.61 41.97
C GLY A 104 -22.11 8.42 42.00
N GLU A 105 -21.83 9.00 43.16
CA GLU A 105 -20.58 9.70 43.43
C GLU A 105 -19.38 8.76 43.29
N THR A 106 -18.33 9.25 42.65
CA THR A 106 -16.96 9.03 43.11
C THR A 106 -16.19 10.33 42.86
N GLU A 107 -15.93 11.03 43.96
CA GLU A 107 -15.07 12.20 44.05
C GLU A 107 -13.59 11.87 43.81
N PHE A 108 -12.81 12.94 43.67
CA PHE A 108 -11.36 13.09 43.83
C PHE A 108 -10.52 13.07 42.53
N GLU A 109 -10.30 14.25 41.94
CA GLU A 109 -9.17 15.12 42.30
C GLU A 109 -9.39 16.55 41.79
N THR A 110 -9.27 17.48 42.73
CA THR A 110 -9.23 18.93 42.56
C THR A 110 -7.85 19.35 42.04
N GLU A 111 -7.77 19.80 40.80
CA GLU A 111 -6.73 20.73 40.36
C GLU A 111 -7.36 21.94 39.68
N ALA A 112 -6.88 23.09 40.12
CA ALA A 112 -7.43 24.42 39.93
C ALA A 112 -7.63 24.84 38.48
N ASP A 113 -8.65 25.68 38.31
CA ASP A 113 -9.05 26.33 37.07
C ASP A 113 -7.90 27.09 36.39
N ASP A 114 -7.61 26.70 35.15
CA ASP A 114 -7.18 27.63 34.11
C ASP A 114 -8.22 27.57 32.97
N GLU A 115 -9.28 28.36 33.15
CA GLU A 115 -10.39 28.55 32.22
C GLU A 115 -10.02 29.41 31.00
N THR A 116 -8.73 29.66 30.73
CA THR A 116 -8.33 30.37 29.51
C THR A 116 -7.92 29.39 28.40
N SER A 117 -8.83 29.18 27.44
CA SER A 117 -8.62 28.51 26.14
C SER A 117 -8.85 26.99 26.00
N ARG A 118 -9.92 26.44 26.59
CA ARG A 118 -10.41 25.10 26.19
C ARG A 118 -10.94 25.12 24.74
N MET A 119 -10.03 24.93 23.78
CA MET A 119 -10.40 24.69 22.39
C MET A 119 -11.32 23.46 22.31
N PRO A 120 -12.40 23.51 21.49
CA PRO A 120 -13.24 22.35 21.20
C PRO A 120 -12.39 21.12 20.84
N LYS A 121 -12.78 19.93 21.31
CA LYS A 121 -12.03 18.66 21.13
C LYS A 121 -11.56 18.43 19.68
N ASP A 122 -12.38 18.83 18.71
CA ASP A 122 -12.07 18.73 17.26
C ASP A 122 -10.94 19.67 16.82
N LYS A 123 -10.86 20.88 17.39
CA LYS A 123 -9.79 21.83 17.12
C LYS A 123 -8.49 21.38 17.77
N LYS A 124 -8.55 20.75 18.94
CA LYS A 124 -7.38 20.16 19.60
C LYS A 124 -6.80 19.01 18.77
N TYR A 125 -7.65 18.13 18.25
CA TYR A 125 -7.24 17.06 17.33
C TYR A 125 -6.68 17.60 16.00
N ALA A 126 -7.31 18.63 15.43
CA ALA A 126 -6.81 19.26 14.21
C ALA A 126 -5.42 19.91 14.43
N ALA A 127 -5.19 20.54 15.59
CA ALA A 127 -3.90 21.11 15.93
C ALA A 127 -2.83 20.02 16.16
N GLU A 128 -3.20 18.94 16.86
CA GLU A 128 -2.34 17.77 17.06
C GLU A 128 -1.93 17.14 15.72
N ARG A 129 -2.91 16.90 14.84
CA ARG A 129 -2.68 16.41 13.48
C ARG A 129 -1.78 17.36 12.70
N ALA A 130 -1.99 18.67 12.77
CA ALA A 130 -1.17 19.65 12.06
C ALA A 130 0.29 19.65 12.53
N ALA A 131 0.52 19.50 13.84
CA ALA A 131 1.87 19.46 14.42
C ALA A 131 2.64 18.18 14.06
N LEU A 132 1.98 17.02 14.01
CA LEU A 132 2.63 15.74 13.69
C LEU A 132 2.68 15.42 12.19
N ARG A 133 1.89 16.12 11.37
CA ARG A 133 1.81 15.90 9.93
C ARG A 133 3.18 15.90 9.23
N PRO A 134 4.13 16.81 9.53
CA PRO A 134 5.44 16.78 8.89
C PRO A 134 6.22 15.49 9.19
N LEU A 135 6.13 14.99 10.43
CA LEU A 135 6.77 13.72 10.82
C LEU A 135 6.12 12.54 10.12
N ALA A 136 4.79 12.45 10.13
CA ALA A 136 4.07 11.38 9.42
C ALA A 136 4.36 11.40 7.91
N GLN A 137 4.42 12.58 7.30
CA GLN A 137 4.78 12.74 5.90
C GLN A 137 6.24 12.35 5.62
N SER A 138 7.17 12.67 6.53
CA SER A 138 8.56 12.23 6.39
C SER A 138 8.68 10.70 6.41
N VAL A 139 7.92 10.01 7.27
CA VAL A 139 7.85 8.55 7.30
C VAL A 139 7.37 8.01 5.95
N ALA A 140 6.26 8.52 5.43
CA ALA A 140 5.74 8.10 4.12
C ALA A 140 6.72 8.36 2.97
N ILE A 141 7.43 9.49 2.99
CA ILE A 141 8.46 9.80 2.00
C ILE A 141 9.63 8.81 2.10
N PHE A 142 10.11 8.50 3.29
CA PHE A 142 11.17 7.50 3.47
C PHE A 142 10.75 6.12 2.99
N LEU A 143 9.51 5.70 3.27
CA LEU A 143 8.94 4.45 2.79
C LEU A 143 8.84 4.43 1.26
N SER A 144 8.41 5.54 0.63
CA SER A 144 8.35 5.65 -0.84
C SER A 144 9.72 5.55 -1.52
N ARG A 145 10.80 5.88 -0.80
CA ARG A 145 12.19 5.77 -1.26
C ARG A 145 12.82 4.42 -0.92
N GLY A 146 12.15 3.57 -0.15
CA GLY A 146 12.71 2.32 0.37
C GLY A 146 13.68 2.47 1.55
N ASP A 147 13.83 3.68 2.12
CA ASP A 147 14.68 3.92 3.29
C ASP A 147 13.93 3.58 4.59
N VAL A 148 13.79 2.26 4.83
CA VAL A 148 13.12 1.71 6.01
C VAL A 148 13.82 2.11 7.33
N PRO A 149 15.17 2.16 7.44
CA PRO A 149 15.83 2.62 8.66
C PRO A 149 15.49 4.06 9.03
N SER A 150 15.46 4.99 8.06
CA SER A 150 15.05 6.37 8.33
C SER A 150 13.57 6.47 8.66
N ALA A 151 12.71 5.71 7.99
CA ALA A 151 11.30 5.62 8.31
C ALA A 151 11.08 5.16 9.76
N LYS A 152 11.78 4.09 10.19
CA LYS A 152 11.73 3.56 11.57
C LYS A 152 12.18 4.59 12.60
N ARG A 153 13.26 5.35 12.33
CA ARG A 153 13.73 6.44 13.21
C ARG A 153 12.71 7.57 13.32
N ALA A 154 12.19 8.04 12.19
CA ALA A 154 11.18 9.10 12.14
C ALA A 154 9.88 8.67 12.85
N TYR A 155 9.47 7.42 12.67
CA TYR A 155 8.32 6.84 13.37
C TYR A 155 8.55 6.73 14.87
N GLY A 156 9.76 6.35 15.31
CA GLY A 156 10.14 6.38 16.72
C GLY A 156 10.08 7.77 17.34
N LEU A 157 10.48 8.82 16.60
CA LEU A 157 10.32 10.21 17.04
C LEU A 157 8.85 10.63 17.11
N LEU A 158 8.04 10.22 16.14
CA LEU A 158 6.59 10.43 16.13
C LEU A 158 5.95 9.82 17.39
N MET A 159 6.24 8.56 17.71
CA MET A 159 5.66 7.88 18.87
C MET A 159 6.13 8.42 20.23
N ARG A 160 7.34 8.99 20.29
CA ARG A 160 7.87 9.65 21.50
C ARG A 160 7.43 11.09 21.67
N SER A 161 6.92 11.72 20.61
CA SER A 161 6.46 13.10 20.67
C SER A 161 5.28 13.25 21.63
N LYS A 162 5.19 14.41 22.29
CA LYS A 162 4.08 14.76 23.18
C LYS A 162 3.45 16.05 22.69
N ILE A 163 2.14 16.06 22.58
CA ILE A 163 1.38 17.26 22.22
C ILE A 163 0.43 17.58 23.37
N SER A 164 0.53 18.80 23.88
CA SER A 164 -0.23 19.24 25.05
C SER A 164 -0.08 18.26 26.23
N GLY A 165 1.14 17.77 26.48
CA GLY A 165 1.48 16.84 27.55
C GLY A 165 1.12 15.37 27.33
N LYS A 166 0.31 15.04 26.31
CA LYS A 166 -0.13 13.67 26.03
C LYS A 166 0.75 13.00 24.97
N ARG A 167 0.99 11.70 25.13
CA ARG A 167 1.64 10.87 24.09
C ARG A 167 0.72 10.73 22.88
N VAL A 168 1.31 10.52 21.71
CA VAL A 168 0.58 10.27 20.46
C VAL A 168 -0.26 8.99 20.57
N ASP A 169 -1.54 9.07 20.21
CA ASP A 169 -2.43 7.89 20.08
C ASP A 169 -2.20 7.24 18.70
N ILE A 170 -1.72 5.99 18.70
CA ILE A 170 -1.39 5.22 17.49
C ILE A 170 -2.62 4.92 16.61
N ARG A 171 -3.82 4.92 17.20
CA ARG A 171 -5.07 4.61 16.50
C ARG A 171 -5.56 5.73 15.58
N ARG A 172 -4.96 6.90 15.69
CA ARG A 172 -5.36 8.11 14.96
C ARG A 172 -4.44 8.33 13.78
N ASN A 173 -4.92 9.08 12.78
CA ASN A 173 -4.14 9.54 11.63
C ASN A 173 -3.33 8.45 10.90
N HIS A 174 -3.82 7.20 10.89
CA HIS A 174 -3.16 6.06 10.21
C HIS A 174 -1.76 5.73 10.73
N TYR A 175 -1.42 6.12 11.97
CA TYR A 175 -0.10 5.82 12.53
C TYR A 175 0.13 4.33 12.75
N TRP A 176 -0.94 3.57 13.02
CA TRP A 176 -0.86 2.12 13.08
C TRP A 176 -0.54 1.50 11.71
N GLU A 177 -1.05 2.07 10.61
CA GLU A 177 -0.75 1.62 9.25
C GLU A 177 0.72 1.87 8.90
N LEU A 178 1.24 3.06 9.25
CA LEU A 178 2.66 3.37 9.06
C LEU A 178 3.57 2.44 9.86
N GLY A 179 3.17 2.09 11.09
CA GLY A 179 3.92 1.15 11.92
C GLY A 179 3.95 -0.25 11.29
N ALA A 180 2.79 -0.73 10.84
CA ALA A 180 2.67 -1.99 10.13
C ALA A 180 3.52 -2.01 8.84
N GLU A 181 3.47 -0.95 8.03
CA GLU A 181 4.22 -0.85 6.77
C GLU A 181 5.74 -0.87 7.00
N ILE A 182 6.23 -0.19 8.03
CA ILE A 182 7.65 -0.26 8.42
C ILE A 182 8.06 -1.69 8.76
N LEU A 183 7.23 -2.41 9.53
CA LEU A 183 7.49 -3.80 9.89
C LEU A 183 7.42 -4.73 8.67
N MET A 184 6.47 -4.51 7.77
CA MET A 184 6.32 -5.30 6.53
C MET A 184 7.55 -5.15 5.63
N ARG A 185 8.14 -3.95 5.55
CA ARG A 185 9.31 -3.65 4.70
C ARG A 185 10.66 -3.84 5.40
N GLU A 186 10.68 -4.14 6.70
CA GLU A 186 11.92 -4.30 7.44
C GLU A 186 12.77 -5.39 6.81
N GLN A 187 13.98 -5.06 6.35
CA GLN A 187 14.87 -6.10 5.85
C GLN A 187 15.29 -6.96 7.06
N PRO A 188 15.29 -8.30 6.93
CA PRO A 188 15.95 -9.13 7.93
C PRO A 188 17.40 -8.63 8.06
N PRO A 189 17.96 -8.57 9.28
CA PRO A 189 19.35 -8.15 9.47
C PRO A 189 20.22 -9.04 8.58
N GLU A 190 20.84 -8.44 7.56
CA GLU A 190 21.58 -9.22 6.57
C GLU A 190 22.69 -10.03 7.25
N GLU A 191 22.53 -11.34 7.18
CA GLU A 191 23.62 -12.29 7.06
C GLU A 191 24.53 -11.76 5.95
N HIS A 192 25.69 -11.23 6.33
CA HIS A 192 26.73 -10.73 5.41
C HIS A 192 27.28 -11.91 4.59
N THR A 193 26.49 -12.44 3.67
CA THR A 193 26.91 -13.47 2.76
C THR A 193 27.61 -12.78 1.60
N TRP A 194 28.94 -12.91 1.59
CA TRP A 194 29.71 -12.79 0.37
C TRP A 194 29.09 -13.73 -0.67
N GLY A 195 28.32 -13.19 -1.61
CA GLY A 195 27.55 -13.91 -2.62
C GLY A 195 27.55 -13.16 -3.97
N PRO A 196 27.24 -13.87 -5.08
CA PRO A 196 27.83 -13.70 -6.40
C PRO A 196 27.55 -12.35 -7.08
N GLY A 197 28.40 -12.02 -8.07
CA GLY A 197 28.53 -10.69 -8.70
C GLY A 197 27.25 -10.00 -9.21
N PRO A 198 27.37 -8.73 -9.65
CA PRO A 198 26.24 -7.80 -9.83
C PRO A 198 25.11 -8.28 -10.76
N ALA A 199 25.39 -9.19 -11.70
CA ALA A 199 24.39 -9.75 -12.61
C ALA A 199 23.47 -10.79 -11.96
N ALA A 200 23.99 -11.66 -11.08
CA ALA A 200 23.16 -12.62 -10.33
C ALA A 200 22.27 -11.88 -9.31
N ASN A 201 22.79 -10.79 -8.75
CA ASN A 201 22.09 -9.97 -7.77
C ASN A 201 20.87 -9.24 -8.37
N GLU A 202 20.90 -8.91 -9.67
CA GLU A 202 19.82 -8.18 -10.35
C GLU A 202 18.61 -9.08 -10.65
N GLU A 203 18.83 -10.35 -11.00
CA GLU A 203 17.75 -11.33 -11.19
C GLU A 203 17.14 -11.76 -9.86
N HIS A 204 17.97 -11.95 -8.82
CA HIS A 204 17.49 -12.19 -7.46
C HIS A 204 16.73 -10.99 -6.89
N ALA A 205 17.15 -9.76 -7.20
CA ALA A 205 16.43 -8.54 -6.80
C ALA A 205 15.06 -8.41 -7.47
N LYS A 206 14.92 -8.85 -8.74
CA LYS A 206 13.63 -8.88 -9.45
C LYS A 206 12.64 -9.90 -8.88
N ARG A 207 13.15 -11.00 -8.30
CA ARG A 207 12.36 -12.07 -7.67
C ARG A 207 12.09 -11.83 -6.17
N ARG A 208 12.62 -10.75 -5.58
CA ARG A 208 12.37 -10.42 -4.17
C ARG A 208 10.95 -9.90 -3.99
N LEU A 209 10.20 -10.56 -3.12
CA LEU A 209 8.89 -10.09 -2.68
C LEU A 209 8.99 -8.68 -2.10
N ILE A 210 7.96 -7.86 -2.37
CA ILE A 210 7.85 -6.50 -1.83
C ILE A 210 7.91 -6.51 -0.30
N TYR A 211 7.36 -7.56 0.33
CA TYR A 211 7.37 -7.78 1.77
C TYR A 211 8.02 -9.13 2.10
N PRO A 212 9.14 -9.16 2.83
CA PRO A 212 9.79 -10.41 3.23
C PRO A 212 8.87 -11.30 4.09
N LEU A 213 8.87 -12.61 3.82
CA LEU A 213 8.08 -13.58 4.59
C LEU A 213 8.53 -13.71 6.04
N ALA A 214 9.81 -13.46 6.32
CA ALA A 214 10.37 -13.42 7.67
C ALA A 214 9.66 -12.39 8.58
N ASN A 215 8.98 -11.40 8.00
CA ASN A 215 8.27 -10.37 8.75
C ASN A 215 6.83 -10.73 9.09
N VAL A 216 6.26 -11.79 8.49
CA VAL A 216 4.89 -12.23 8.76
C VAL A 216 4.59 -12.38 10.27
N PRO A 217 5.40 -13.09 11.08
CA PRO A 217 5.15 -13.21 12.51
C PRO A 217 5.19 -11.85 13.22
N LYS A 218 6.18 -11.00 12.94
CA LYS A 218 6.30 -9.67 13.56
C LYS A 218 5.09 -8.78 13.29
N VAL A 219 4.60 -8.79 12.04
CA VAL A 219 3.43 -8.01 11.63
C VAL A 219 2.16 -8.57 12.27
N ARG A 220 2.05 -9.90 12.37
CA ARG A 220 0.96 -10.56 13.09
C ARG A 220 0.95 -10.15 14.56
N ASP A 221 2.08 -10.26 15.26
CA ASP A 221 2.22 -9.87 16.66
C ASP A 221 1.83 -8.40 16.87
N TYR A 222 2.28 -7.52 15.98
CA TYR A 222 1.92 -6.10 16.01
C TYR A 222 0.40 -5.88 15.93
N PHE A 223 -0.27 -6.55 14.99
CA PHE A 223 -1.73 -6.44 14.88
C PHE A 223 -2.47 -7.11 16.03
N GLU A 224 -2.00 -8.25 16.52
CA GLU A 224 -2.58 -8.92 17.69
C GLU A 224 -2.48 -8.05 18.94
N ASP A 225 -1.36 -7.39 19.16
CA ASP A 225 -1.18 -6.43 20.25
C ASP A 225 -2.13 -5.24 20.11
N LEU A 226 -2.32 -4.72 18.89
CA LEU A 226 -3.31 -3.66 18.64
C LEU A 226 -4.74 -4.13 18.91
N ILE A 227 -5.08 -5.36 18.52
CA ILE A 227 -6.41 -5.94 18.75
C ILE A 227 -6.67 -6.14 20.24
N ARG A 228 -5.70 -6.66 20.99
CA ARG A 228 -5.78 -6.88 22.45
C ARG A 228 -5.89 -5.55 23.21
N ASN A 229 -5.08 -4.57 22.85
CA ASN A 229 -5.04 -3.27 23.54
C ASN A 229 -6.23 -2.37 23.18
N TYR A 230 -6.82 -2.56 21.99
CA TYR A 230 -7.90 -1.71 21.51
C TYR A 230 -9.08 -2.52 20.95
N PRO A 231 -9.83 -3.23 21.83
CA PRO A 231 -11.05 -3.92 21.46
C PRO A 231 -12.10 -2.97 20.87
N TYR A 232 -13.04 -3.54 20.13
CA TYR A 232 -14.14 -2.77 19.58
C TYR A 232 -15.10 -2.30 20.69
N HIS A 233 -15.27 -0.98 20.81
CA HIS A 233 -16.26 -0.37 21.69
C HIS A 233 -17.16 0.58 20.89
N LYS A 234 -18.47 0.41 20.99
CA LYS A 234 -19.48 1.19 20.23
C LYS A 234 -19.41 2.72 20.48
N ALA A 235 -18.87 3.13 21.63
CA ALA A 235 -18.71 4.54 22.01
C ALA A 235 -17.53 5.24 21.31
N ALA A 236 -16.53 4.50 20.84
CA ALA A 236 -15.26 5.04 20.33
C ALA A 236 -15.15 4.96 18.79
N LYS A 237 -16.18 5.41 18.05
CA LYS A 237 -16.27 5.26 16.59
C LYS A 237 -15.19 6.00 15.78
N ALA A 238 -14.57 7.03 16.36
CA ALA A 238 -13.62 7.88 15.64
C ALA A 238 -12.15 7.40 15.67
N ALA A 239 -11.84 6.43 16.53
CA ALA A 239 -10.49 5.86 16.64
C ALA A 239 -10.45 4.48 15.98
N ALA A 240 -9.30 4.11 15.43
CA ALA A 240 -9.10 2.74 14.96
C ALA A 240 -9.32 1.74 16.09
N SER A 241 -9.87 0.57 15.78
CA SER A 241 -10.14 -0.49 16.75
C SER A 241 -9.95 -1.84 16.08
N ALA A 242 -10.13 -2.93 16.82
CA ALA A 242 -10.14 -4.29 16.27
C ALA A 242 -10.97 -4.41 14.95
N MET A 243 -12.03 -3.61 14.79
CA MET A 243 -12.84 -3.55 13.57
C MET A 243 -12.06 -3.18 12.30
N GLN A 244 -10.99 -2.41 12.41
CA GLN A 244 -10.09 -2.02 11.32
C GLN A 244 -8.83 -2.89 11.27
N PHE A 245 -8.33 -3.33 12.42
CA PHE A 245 -7.12 -4.14 12.49
C PHE A 245 -7.31 -5.55 11.93
N HIS A 246 -8.46 -6.19 12.17
CA HIS A 246 -8.73 -7.53 11.63
C HIS A 246 -8.75 -7.56 10.08
N PRO A 247 -9.51 -6.67 9.38
CA PRO A 247 -9.43 -6.59 7.92
C PRO A 247 -8.02 -6.32 7.39
N ALA A 248 -7.26 -5.45 8.06
CA ALA A 248 -5.88 -5.14 7.65
C ALA A 248 -4.94 -6.36 7.79
N LEU A 249 -5.00 -7.06 8.92
CA LEU A 249 -4.23 -8.29 9.16
C LEU A 249 -4.60 -9.37 8.14
N LEU A 250 -5.90 -9.62 7.92
CA LEU A 250 -6.37 -10.60 6.95
C LEU A 250 -5.89 -10.26 5.54
N SER A 251 -5.99 -9.00 5.13
CA SER A 251 -5.53 -8.55 3.80
C SER A 251 -4.03 -8.80 3.61
N TYR A 252 -3.22 -8.53 4.64
CA TYR A 252 -1.78 -8.77 4.61
C TYR A 252 -1.45 -10.27 4.52
N GLU A 253 -2.08 -11.10 5.33
CA GLU A 253 -1.82 -12.55 5.31
C GLU A 253 -2.26 -13.20 4.00
N MET A 254 -3.41 -12.78 3.46
CA MET A 254 -3.86 -13.21 2.14
C MET A 254 -2.86 -12.83 1.04
N TYR A 255 -2.38 -11.58 1.06
CA TYR A 255 -1.37 -11.12 0.12
C TYR A 255 -0.08 -11.95 0.21
N GLN A 256 0.43 -12.17 1.43
CA GLN A 256 1.68 -12.90 1.63
C GLN A 256 1.58 -14.37 1.23
N ALA A 257 0.49 -15.04 1.56
CA ALA A 257 0.28 -16.42 1.14
C ALA A 257 0.11 -16.54 -0.39
N HIS A 258 -0.53 -15.57 -1.05
CA HIS A 258 -0.59 -15.52 -2.51
C HIS A 258 0.78 -15.23 -3.15
N ALA A 259 1.53 -14.28 -2.60
CA ALA A 259 2.86 -13.93 -3.08
C ALA A 259 3.84 -15.11 -2.96
N HIS A 260 3.82 -15.81 -1.83
CA HIS A 260 4.59 -17.03 -1.62
C HIS A 260 4.18 -18.15 -2.60
N TYR A 261 2.88 -18.32 -2.83
CA TYR A 261 2.38 -19.29 -3.81
C TYR A 261 2.92 -19.01 -5.22
N LEU A 262 2.89 -17.76 -5.68
CA LEU A 262 3.43 -17.39 -6.98
C LEU A 262 4.95 -17.60 -7.07
N GLN A 263 5.70 -17.21 -6.03
CA GLN A 263 7.14 -17.42 -5.98
C GLN A 263 7.51 -18.90 -6.02
N ALA A 264 6.80 -19.74 -5.26
CA ALA A 264 7.04 -21.19 -5.24
C ALA A 264 6.68 -21.84 -6.58
N LEU A 265 5.67 -21.34 -7.31
CA LEU A 265 5.39 -21.79 -8.67
C LEU A 265 6.51 -21.41 -9.64
N GLU A 266 7.04 -20.18 -9.55
CA GLU A 266 8.16 -19.74 -10.38
C GLU A 266 9.41 -20.59 -10.11
N GLN A 267 9.71 -20.88 -8.84
CA GLN A 267 10.80 -21.76 -8.44
C GLN A 267 10.64 -23.17 -9.02
N ALA A 268 9.45 -23.77 -8.91
CA ALA A 268 9.18 -25.08 -9.51
C ALA A 268 9.39 -25.09 -11.03
N GLU A 269 9.10 -23.98 -11.73
CA GLU A 269 9.37 -23.84 -13.16
C GLU A 269 10.85 -23.67 -13.48
N VAL A 270 11.59 -22.90 -12.68
CA VAL A 270 13.03 -22.72 -12.83
C VAL A 270 13.74 -24.06 -12.61
N ASP A 271 13.41 -24.76 -11.53
CA ASP A 271 13.97 -26.08 -11.23
C ASP A 271 13.74 -27.02 -12.41
N ALA A 272 12.51 -27.10 -12.95
CA ALA A 272 12.22 -27.93 -14.11
C ALA A 272 13.00 -27.54 -15.38
N ARG A 273 13.31 -26.26 -15.58
CA ARG A 273 14.17 -25.80 -16.70
C ARG A 273 15.63 -26.19 -16.49
N GLU A 274 16.14 -26.08 -15.27
CA GLU A 274 17.51 -26.48 -14.93
C GLU A 274 17.70 -27.99 -15.09
N TRP A 275 16.75 -28.80 -14.62
CA TRP A 275 16.72 -30.25 -14.87
C TRP A 275 16.74 -30.58 -16.36
N ARG A 276 16.02 -29.80 -17.19
CA ARG A 276 16.03 -29.97 -18.65
C ARG A 276 17.40 -29.62 -19.25
N ALA A 277 18.03 -28.54 -18.80
CA ALA A 277 19.32 -28.08 -19.32
C ALA A 277 20.49 -29.01 -18.93
N GLY A 278 20.46 -29.62 -17.74
CA GLY A 278 21.50 -30.54 -17.27
C GLY A 278 21.55 -31.89 -18.01
N ILE A 279 20.49 -32.25 -18.75
CA ILE A 279 20.44 -33.48 -19.57
C ILE A 279 21.02 -33.24 -20.98
N ASP A 280 21.03 -31.99 -21.44
CA ASP A 280 21.54 -31.59 -22.76
C ASP A 280 23.06 -31.28 -22.77
N ASP A 281 23.78 -31.55 -21.66
CA ASP A 281 25.25 -31.43 -21.60
C ASP A 281 25.90 -32.72 -22.17
N PRO A 282 26.47 -32.68 -23.40
CA PRO A 282 26.98 -33.88 -24.07
C PRO A 282 28.18 -34.52 -23.37
N ASP A 283 28.80 -33.84 -22.39
CA ASP A 283 29.96 -34.36 -21.67
C ASP A 283 29.59 -35.32 -20.52
N TYR A 284 28.33 -35.35 -20.07
CA TYR A 284 27.88 -36.27 -19.00
C TYR A 284 27.33 -37.62 -19.49
N ALA A 285 27.04 -37.76 -20.80
CA ALA A 285 26.55 -39.02 -21.37
C ALA A 285 27.66 -40.08 -21.57
N MET A 286 28.92 -39.76 -21.26
CA MET A 286 30.06 -40.69 -21.38
C MET A 286 30.57 -41.24 -20.04
N ALA A 287 29.93 -40.93 -18.92
CA ALA A 287 30.43 -41.30 -17.58
C ALA A 287 29.85 -42.61 -16.99
N ASP A 288 28.92 -43.28 -17.68
CA ASP A 288 28.43 -44.63 -17.33
C ASP A 288 28.90 -45.71 -18.32
N GLY A 289 30.18 -45.62 -18.70
CA GLY A 289 30.87 -46.57 -19.54
C GLY A 289 32.20 -47.00 -18.93
N ARG A 290 32.18 -47.55 -17.71
CA ARG A 290 33.29 -48.38 -17.19
C ARG A 290 32.96 -49.85 -17.49
N ASP A 291 33.30 -50.33 -18.68
CA ASP A 291 34.60 -50.94 -19.07
C ASP A 291 34.87 -52.29 -18.42
N LEU A 292 34.67 -53.36 -19.20
CA LEU A 292 35.51 -54.56 -19.17
C LEU A 292 35.57 -55.21 -20.58
N GLY A 293 36.65 -54.92 -21.34
CA GLY A 293 37.35 -55.76 -22.35
C GLY A 293 36.57 -56.20 -23.61
N GLU A 294 37.09 -56.16 -24.84
CA GLU A 294 38.44 -56.40 -25.38
C GLU A 294 38.55 -55.77 -26.81
N PRO A 295 39.77 -55.57 -27.35
CA PRO A 295 39.99 -54.83 -28.60
C PRO A 295 40.11 -55.73 -29.84
N GLY A 296 39.38 -55.40 -30.90
CA GLY A 296 39.68 -55.90 -32.25
C GLY A 296 38.53 -55.77 -33.22
N HIS A 297 38.56 -54.76 -34.09
CA HIS A 297 38.80 -54.94 -35.53
C HIS A 297 38.64 -53.59 -36.26
N ILE A 298 39.68 -53.22 -37.00
CA ILE A 298 39.65 -52.17 -38.02
C ILE A 298 38.72 -52.65 -39.15
N GLY A 299 37.83 -51.77 -39.59
CA GLY A 299 36.97 -51.98 -40.75
C GLY A 299 36.37 -50.64 -41.18
N ASP A 300 37.01 -50.02 -42.15
CA ASP A 300 36.54 -48.85 -42.89
C ASP A 300 35.14 -49.11 -43.48
N ASP A 301 34.16 -48.29 -43.11
CA ASP A 301 33.00 -48.01 -43.97
C ASP A 301 32.27 -46.76 -43.45
N TYR A 302 32.56 -45.62 -44.07
CA TYR A 302 31.75 -44.42 -43.94
C TYR A 302 30.69 -44.43 -45.04
N PRO A 303 29.40 -44.50 -44.66
CA PRO A 303 28.42 -43.72 -45.37
C PRO A 303 27.73 -42.73 -44.43
N GLU A 304 27.72 -41.51 -44.93
CA GLU A 304 26.56 -40.63 -44.87
C GLU A 304 26.29 -39.90 -43.56
N ARG A 305 26.96 -38.75 -43.51
CA ARG A 305 26.63 -37.51 -42.81
C ARG A 305 25.22 -37.00 -43.18
N SER A 306 24.18 -37.76 -42.87
CA SER A 306 22.79 -37.35 -42.99
C SER A 306 22.33 -36.75 -41.65
N GLN A 307 22.36 -35.41 -41.62
CA GLN A 307 21.33 -34.59 -41.00
C GLN A 307 20.72 -35.14 -39.70
N ARG A 308 21.51 -35.26 -38.63
CA ARG A 308 20.96 -35.15 -37.27
C ARG A 308 20.54 -33.70 -37.07
N ARG A 309 19.39 -33.35 -37.65
CA ARG A 309 18.58 -32.23 -37.17
C ARG A 309 18.47 -32.45 -35.68
N ARG A 310 19.12 -31.59 -34.89
CA ARG A 310 18.91 -31.47 -33.46
C ARG A 310 17.43 -31.20 -33.28
N SER A 311 16.64 -32.25 -33.08
CA SER A 311 15.27 -32.11 -32.63
C SER A 311 15.41 -31.52 -31.24
N PHE A 312 15.16 -30.21 -31.13
CA PHE A 312 14.87 -29.54 -29.89
C PHE A 312 13.80 -30.38 -29.18
N GLY A 313 14.22 -31.19 -28.21
CA GLY A 313 13.40 -32.25 -27.64
C GLY A 313 12.17 -31.65 -26.98
N SER A 314 11.00 -32.09 -27.41
CA SER A 314 9.76 -31.93 -26.64
C SER A 314 10.01 -32.50 -25.22
N PRO A 315 9.54 -31.85 -24.15
CA PRO A 315 9.71 -32.36 -22.79
C PRO A 315 9.27 -33.84 -22.73
N SER A 316 10.03 -34.68 -22.03
CA SER A 316 9.58 -36.05 -21.78
C SER A 316 8.30 -36.00 -20.95
N ALA A 317 7.31 -36.83 -21.27
CA ALA A 317 6.04 -36.91 -20.52
C ALA A 317 6.27 -37.11 -19.00
N ALA A 318 7.38 -37.77 -18.62
CA ALA A 318 7.79 -37.91 -17.23
C ALA A 318 8.22 -36.58 -16.57
N GLN A 319 8.90 -35.69 -17.31
CA GLN A 319 9.32 -34.37 -16.82
C GLN A 319 8.11 -33.44 -16.67
N GLU A 320 7.16 -33.49 -17.60
CA GLU A 320 5.90 -32.74 -17.48
C GLU A 320 5.09 -33.21 -16.27
N ALA A 321 5.01 -34.53 -16.05
CA ALA A 321 4.35 -35.09 -14.88
C ALA A 321 5.01 -34.65 -13.55
N GLN A 322 6.34 -34.62 -13.49
CA GLN A 322 7.08 -34.15 -12.31
C GLN A 322 6.83 -32.66 -12.04
N LEU A 323 6.86 -31.81 -13.08
CA LEU A 323 6.53 -30.39 -12.93
C LEU A 323 5.09 -30.18 -12.43
N MET A 324 4.12 -30.93 -12.98
CA MET A 324 2.74 -30.87 -12.52
C MET A 324 2.61 -31.31 -11.05
N GLN A 325 3.32 -32.36 -10.65
CA GLN A 325 3.35 -32.81 -9.25
C GLN A 325 3.97 -31.75 -8.31
N ALA A 326 5.06 -31.10 -8.72
CA ALA A 326 5.68 -30.02 -7.96
C ALA A 326 4.71 -28.85 -7.80
N LYS A 327 4.06 -28.40 -8.88
CA LYS A 327 3.02 -27.36 -8.86
C LYS A 327 1.84 -27.75 -7.96
N ASP A 328 1.41 -29.01 -7.99
CA ASP A 328 0.31 -29.49 -7.14
C ASP A 328 0.69 -29.48 -5.66
N SER A 329 1.93 -29.85 -5.33
CA SER A 329 2.43 -29.79 -3.94
C SER A 329 2.40 -28.36 -3.38
N VAL A 330 2.82 -27.38 -4.18
CA VAL A 330 2.80 -25.95 -3.84
C VAL A 330 1.36 -25.45 -3.67
N ARG A 331 0.45 -25.87 -4.56
CA ARG A 331 -0.99 -25.57 -4.44
C ARG A 331 -1.60 -26.15 -3.17
N VAL A 332 -1.28 -27.39 -2.82
CA VAL A 332 -1.78 -28.05 -1.59
C VAL A 332 -1.33 -27.27 -0.35
N GLN A 333 -0.07 -26.83 -0.30
CA GLN A 333 0.45 -25.99 0.78
C GLN A 333 -0.30 -24.66 0.87
N ALA A 334 -0.50 -23.96 -0.25
CA ALA A 334 -1.24 -22.71 -0.29
C ALA A 334 -2.70 -22.90 0.16
N LEU A 335 -3.36 -23.98 -0.27
CA LEU A 335 -4.72 -24.33 0.12
C LEU A 335 -4.83 -24.62 1.62
N ALA A 336 -3.86 -25.31 2.21
CA ALA A 336 -3.81 -25.54 3.65
C ALA A 336 -3.71 -24.22 4.44
N SER A 337 -2.80 -23.33 4.03
CA SER A 337 -2.63 -22.02 4.66
C SER A 337 -3.90 -21.17 4.56
N MET A 338 -4.55 -21.12 3.40
CA MET A 338 -5.78 -20.35 3.22
C MET A 338 -6.97 -20.91 4.00
N ARG A 339 -7.04 -22.24 4.20
CA ARG A 339 -8.06 -22.87 5.06
C ARG A 339 -7.85 -22.55 6.53
N GLU A 340 -6.61 -22.56 7.01
CA GLU A 340 -6.28 -22.15 8.38
C GLU A 340 -6.72 -20.68 8.63
N LEU A 341 -6.43 -19.80 7.67
CA LEU A 341 -6.90 -18.41 7.71
C LEU A 341 -8.43 -18.34 7.78
N MET A 342 -9.13 -19.11 6.92
CA MET A 342 -10.58 -19.15 6.87
C MET A 342 -11.19 -19.59 8.21
N GLU A 343 -10.69 -20.67 8.80
CA GLU A 343 -11.18 -21.17 10.10
C GLU A 343 -11.03 -20.13 11.21
N ARG A 344 -9.91 -19.41 11.23
CA ARG A 344 -9.70 -18.32 12.20
C ARG A 344 -10.66 -17.15 11.97
N GLN A 345 -10.95 -16.80 10.72
CA GLN A 345 -11.91 -15.74 10.41
C GLN A 345 -13.36 -16.16 10.67
N ASP A 346 -13.70 -17.43 10.45
CA ASP A 346 -15.03 -17.97 10.78
C ASP A 346 -15.28 -17.87 12.29
N ARG A 347 -14.30 -18.20 13.13
CA ARG A 347 -14.39 -17.99 14.60
C ARG A 347 -14.59 -16.53 14.97
N LEU A 348 -13.94 -15.59 14.26
CA LEU A 348 -14.12 -14.16 14.49
C LEU A 348 -15.55 -13.70 14.13
N LEU A 349 -16.15 -14.29 13.10
CA LEU A 349 -17.53 -14.00 12.69
C LEU A 349 -18.59 -14.52 13.65
N GLU A 350 -18.25 -15.40 14.60
CA GLU A 350 -19.16 -15.82 15.68
C GLU A 350 -19.56 -14.64 16.58
N ASP A 351 -18.69 -13.63 16.72
CA ASP A 351 -19.03 -12.41 17.45
C ASP A 351 -19.97 -11.51 16.60
N PRO A 352 -21.16 -11.14 17.13
CA PRO A 352 -22.13 -10.27 16.46
C PRO A 352 -21.58 -8.92 16.00
N SER A 353 -20.50 -8.43 16.60
CA SER A 353 -19.87 -7.15 16.26
C SER A 353 -19.17 -7.23 14.89
N PHE A 354 -18.46 -8.32 14.63
CA PHE A 354 -17.68 -8.51 13.40
C PHE A 354 -18.53 -9.06 12.26
N SER A 355 -19.57 -9.85 12.55
CA SER A 355 -20.50 -10.36 11.55
C SER A 355 -21.31 -9.29 10.79
N ARG A 356 -21.30 -8.05 11.28
CA ARG A 356 -21.95 -6.88 10.66
C ARG A 356 -20.99 -6.04 9.82
N ASN A 357 -19.68 -6.27 9.90
CA ASN A 357 -18.70 -5.50 9.15
C ASN A 357 -18.66 -5.96 7.69
N GLY A 358 -19.12 -5.10 6.78
CA GLY A 358 -19.16 -5.39 5.35
C GLY A 358 -17.77 -5.64 4.74
N GLU A 359 -16.74 -4.90 5.16
CA GLU A 359 -15.38 -5.08 4.61
C GLU A 359 -14.77 -6.43 5.04
N LEU A 360 -15.00 -6.84 6.27
CA LEU A 360 -14.54 -8.14 6.76
C LEU A 360 -15.25 -9.28 6.01
N LEU A 361 -16.58 -9.18 5.84
CA LEU A 361 -17.36 -10.15 5.06
C LEU A 361 -16.88 -10.22 3.60
N ARG A 362 -16.56 -9.07 2.99
CA ARG A 362 -16.01 -8.99 1.64
C ARG A 362 -14.67 -9.72 1.54
N LEU A 363 -13.74 -9.47 2.45
CA LEU A 363 -12.43 -10.13 2.47
C LEU A 363 -12.54 -11.64 2.69
N ILE A 364 -13.40 -12.09 3.60
CA ILE A 364 -13.63 -13.52 3.84
C ILE A 364 -14.31 -14.16 2.61
N GLY A 365 -15.21 -13.45 1.93
CA GLY A 365 -15.78 -13.88 0.65
C GLY A 365 -14.71 -14.06 -0.43
N LEU A 366 -13.74 -13.14 -0.52
CA LEU A 366 -12.59 -13.26 -1.42
C LEU A 366 -11.70 -14.46 -1.06
N LEU A 367 -11.45 -14.70 0.23
CA LEU A 367 -10.70 -15.87 0.70
C LEU A 367 -11.40 -17.17 0.30
N ALA A 368 -12.73 -17.25 0.45
CA ALA A 368 -13.50 -18.43 0.03
C ALA A 368 -13.41 -18.67 -1.48
N LEU A 369 -13.47 -17.60 -2.28
CA LEU A 369 -13.32 -17.68 -3.73
C LEU A 369 -11.91 -18.17 -4.10
N TYR A 370 -10.88 -17.66 -3.42
CA TYR A 370 -9.50 -18.10 -3.62
C TYR A 370 -9.29 -19.58 -3.27
N ILE A 371 -9.85 -20.06 -2.15
CA ILE A 371 -9.85 -21.50 -1.80
C ILE A 371 -10.56 -22.32 -2.88
N SER A 372 -11.65 -21.80 -3.45
CA SER A 372 -12.39 -22.49 -4.52
C SER A 372 -11.53 -22.70 -5.76
N ASP A 373 -10.67 -21.74 -6.10
CA ASP A 373 -9.78 -21.83 -7.25
C ASP A 373 -8.59 -22.76 -6.97
N LEU A 374 -8.04 -22.73 -5.75
CA LEU A 374 -6.98 -23.65 -5.31
C LEU A 374 -7.44 -25.11 -5.16
N THR A 375 -8.75 -25.38 -5.16
CA THR A 375 -9.27 -26.75 -4.98
C THR A 375 -9.07 -27.63 -6.21
N THR A 376 -8.90 -27.03 -7.39
CA THR A 376 -8.64 -27.76 -8.64
C THR A 376 -7.14 -28.10 -8.76
N PRO A 377 -6.75 -29.39 -8.79
CA PRO A 377 -5.35 -29.77 -8.90
C PRO A 377 -4.78 -29.58 -10.30
N PHE A 378 -3.44 -29.57 -10.38
CA PHE A 378 -2.72 -29.55 -11.65
C PHE A 378 -2.60 -30.97 -12.22
N GLY A 379 -2.87 -31.14 -13.52
CA GLY A 379 -2.73 -32.42 -14.23
C GLY A 379 -4.03 -33.07 -14.68
N GLU A 380 -3.91 -34.25 -15.30
CA GLU A 380 -5.06 -35.04 -15.75
C GLU A 380 -5.76 -35.69 -14.56
N LEU A 381 -7.06 -35.41 -14.43
CA LEU A 381 -7.89 -35.94 -13.36
C LEU A 381 -8.87 -36.96 -13.92
N ASN A 382 -9.10 -38.02 -13.16
CA ASN A 382 -10.17 -38.96 -13.45
C ASN A 382 -11.54 -38.27 -13.32
N GLN A 383 -12.54 -38.73 -14.08
CA GLN A 383 -13.89 -38.14 -14.04
C GLN A 383 -14.48 -38.08 -12.63
N GLN A 384 -14.19 -39.06 -11.77
CA GLN A 384 -14.62 -39.05 -10.38
C GLN A 384 -13.93 -37.94 -9.56
N GLN A 385 -12.62 -37.77 -9.73
CA GLN A 385 -11.85 -36.71 -9.05
C GLN A 385 -12.29 -35.31 -9.51
N LEU A 386 -12.62 -35.14 -10.80
CA LEU A 386 -13.18 -33.91 -11.34
C LEU A 386 -14.54 -33.58 -10.70
N ARG A 387 -15.42 -34.57 -10.56
CA ARG A 387 -16.72 -34.40 -9.89
C ARG A 387 -16.55 -34.00 -8.43
N GLU A 388 -15.68 -34.69 -7.69
CA GLU A 388 -15.42 -34.36 -6.29
C GLU A 388 -14.80 -32.98 -6.10
N ALA A 389 -13.84 -32.59 -6.95
CA ALA A 389 -13.25 -31.27 -6.96
C ALA A 389 -14.29 -30.19 -7.31
N GLY A 390 -15.18 -30.47 -8.26
CA GLY A 390 -16.30 -29.61 -8.63
C GLY A 390 -17.24 -29.36 -7.45
N VAL A 391 -17.68 -30.42 -6.75
CA VAL A 391 -18.55 -30.30 -5.57
C VAL A 391 -17.90 -29.46 -4.47
N ARG A 392 -16.60 -29.66 -4.20
CA ARG A 392 -15.86 -28.87 -3.21
C ARG A 392 -15.76 -27.41 -3.64
N LYS A 393 -15.44 -27.15 -4.91
CA LYS A 393 -15.37 -25.80 -5.49
C LYS A 393 -16.70 -25.07 -5.41
N ASP A 394 -17.80 -25.75 -5.75
CA ASP A 394 -19.15 -25.18 -5.70
C ASP A 394 -19.57 -24.86 -4.26
N ARG A 395 -19.22 -25.70 -3.30
CA ARG A 395 -19.45 -25.42 -1.87
C ARG A 395 -18.77 -24.13 -1.42
N GLU A 396 -17.51 -23.93 -1.79
CA GLU A 396 -16.76 -22.70 -1.45
C GLU A 396 -17.30 -21.48 -2.19
N ARG A 397 -17.68 -21.63 -3.47
CA ARG A 397 -18.32 -20.53 -4.24
C ARG A 397 -19.68 -20.12 -3.66
N GLN A 398 -20.48 -21.08 -3.22
CA GLN A 398 -21.74 -20.80 -2.52
C GLN A 398 -21.51 -20.10 -1.18
N LYS A 399 -20.47 -20.50 -0.42
CA LYS A 399 -20.06 -19.79 0.81
C LYS A 399 -19.68 -18.34 0.48
N ALA A 400 -18.83 -18.14 -0.53
CA ALA A 400 -18.41 -16.81 -0.99
C ALA A 400 -19.62 -15.94 -1.38
N ARG A 401 -20.56 -16.49 -2.17
CA ARG A 401 -21.78 -15.80 -2.58
C ARG A 401 -22.59 -15.30 -1.39
N LYS A 402 -22.86 -16.16 -0.39
CA LYS A 402 -23.60 -15.76 0.82
C LYS A 402 -22.89 -14.66 1.60
N LEU A 403 -21.56 -14.69 1.66
CA LEU A 403 -20.76 -13.65 2.32
C LEU A 403 -20.83 -12.32 1.57
N PHE A 404 -20.75 -12.34 0.23
CA PHE A 404 -20.89 -11.13 -0.58
C PHE A 404 -22.30 -10.54 -0.57
N GLU A 405 -23.35 -11.37 -0.60
CA GLU A 405 -24.73 -10.91 -0.45
C GLU A 405 -24.90 -10.16 0.89
N ARG A 406 -24.43 -10.75 1.99
CA ARG A 406 -24.41 -10.09 3.31
C ARG A 406 -23.53 -8.85 3.32
N ALA A 407 -22.39 -8.83 2.62
CA ALA A 407 -21.53 -7.67 2.56
C ALA A 407 -22.21 -6.48 1.85
N ILE A 408 -22.91 -6.75 0.73
CA ILE A 408 -23.68 -5.77 -0.04
C ILE A 408 -24.84 -5.21 0.79
N GLU A 409 -25.58 -6.06 1.52
CA GLU A 409 -26.63 -5.62 2.46
C GLU A 409 -26.11 -4.66 3.54
N ARG A 410 -24.81 -4.77 3.88
CA ARG A 410 -24.13 -3.91 4.86
C ARG A 410 -23.40 -2.73 4.22
N GLY A 411 -23.55 -2.52 2.91
CA GLY A 411 -23.00 -1.38 2.18
C GLY A 411 -21.52 -1.50 1.79
N ALA A 412 -20.94 -2.71 1.78
CA ALA A 412 -19.60 -2.90 1.26
C ALA A 412 -19.59 -2.91 -0.27
N ASP A 413 -18.53 -2.36 -0.86
CA ASP A 413 -18.33 -2.35 -2.29
C ASP A 413 -17.74 -3.68 -2.77
N VAL A 414 -18.50 -4.43 -3.56
CA VAL A 414 -18.03 -5.67 -4.18
C VAL A 414 -17.72 -5.37 -5.64
N ALA A 415 -16.53 -5.74 -6.09
CA ALA A 415 -16.12 -5.50 -7.47
C ALA A 415 -17.03 -6.24 -8.46
N ASP A 416 -17.39 -5.57 -9.55
CA ASP A 416 -18.23 -6.12 -10.62
C ASP A 416 -17.75 -7.45 -11.22
N PRO A 417 -16.44 -7.71 -11.44
CA PRO A 417 -16.00 -9.03 -11.90
C PRO A 417 -16.34 -10.15 -10.91
N VAL A 418 -16.35 -9.87 -9.60
CA VAL A 418 -16.70 -10.85 -8.56
C VAL A 418 -18.21 -11.14 -8.60
N LYS A 419 -19.03 -10.08 -8.76
CA LYS A 419 -20.49 -10.24 -8.92
C LYS A 419 -20.82 -11.08 -10.16
N ALA A 420 -20.16 -10.79 -11.28
CA ALA A 420 -20.33 -11.53 -12.53
C ALA A 420 -19.90 -13.01 -12.38
N ALA A 421 -18.73 -13.27 -11.79
CA ALA A 421 -18.21 -14.62 -11.58
C ALA A 421 -19.10 -15.50 -10.69
N LEU A 422 -19.87 -14.91 -9.78
CA LEU A 422 -20.78 -15.60 -8.87
C LEU A 422 -22.24 -15.60 -9.35
N GLY A 423 -22.54 -15.04 -10.53
CA GLY A 423 -23.91 -14.94 -11.05
C GLY A 423 -24.81 -14.09 -10.15
N MET A 424 -24.24 -13.11 -9.45
CA MET A 424 -24.97 -12.17 -8.62
C MET A 424 -25.54 -11.09 -9.54
N GLU A 425 -26.81 -11.23 -9.93
CA GLU A 425 -27.47 -10.25 -10.80
C GLU A 425 -27.39 -8.85 -10.19
N VAL A 426 -26.73 -7.93 -10.89
CA VAL A 426 -26.88 -6.51 -10.63
C VAL A 426 -28.26 -6.14 -11.13
N LYS A 427 -29.27 -6.15 -10.24
CA LYS A 427 -30.43 -5.29 -10.47
C LYS A 427 -29.88 -3.88 -10.57
N LYS A 428 -29.70 -3.39 -11.80
CA LYS A 428 -29.57 -1.96 -12.07
C LYS A 428 -30.81 -1.35 -11.43
N GLN A 429 -30.67 -0.80 -10.22
CA GLN A 429 -31.57 0.25 -9.83
C GLN A 429 -31.32 1.36 -10.84
N GLU A 430 -32.24 1.49 -11.79
CA GLU A 430 -32.50 2.72 -12.50
C GLU A 430 -32.95 3.77 -11.47
N SER A 431 -32.06 4.17 -10.56
CA SER A 431 -32.20 5.40 -9.81
C SER A 431 -31.75 6.51 -10.72
N GLN A 432 -32.69 6.93 -11.57
CA GLN A 432 -32.87 8.30 -12.03
C GLN A 432 -31.56 9.03 -12.35
N SER A 433 -31.16 8.93 -13.62
CA SER A 433 -30.36 9.95 -14.30
C SER A 433 -31.01 11.32 -14.08
N THR A 434 -30.57 12.02 -13.04
CA THR A 434 -30.90 13.40 -12.77
C THR A 434 -29.58 14.16 -12.68
N PHE A 435 -29.43 15.12 -13.61
CA PHE A 435 -28.29 16.02 -13.82
C PHE A 435 -27.05 15.38 -14.47
N SER A 436 -26.82 15.47 -15.79
CA SER A 436 -26.85 16.70 -16.62
C SER A 436 -26.30 17.89 -15.85
N THR A 437 -24.97 18.02 -15.77
CA THR A 437 -24.24 19.31 -15.78
C THR A 437 -22.74 19.05 -15.61
N LEU A 438 -22.11 18.48 -16.65
CA LEU A 438 -20.70 18.76 -16.92
C LEU A 438 -20.67 19.84 -18.02
N PRO A 439 -20.06 21.02 -17.77
CA PRO A 439 -19.82 21.99 -18.83
C PRO A 439 -18.63 21.49 -19.65
N TYR A 440 -18.91 20.73 -20.70
CA TYR A 440 -17.98 20.62 -21.82
C TYR A 440 -17.91 21.98 -22.51
N ARG A 441 -16.81 22.71 -22.30
CA ARG A 441 -16.41 23.79 -23.19
C ARG A 441 -15.46 23.17 -24.22
N GLY A 442 -16.00 22.86 -25.39
CA GLY A 442 -15.20 22.66 -26.58
C GLY A 442 -14.62 23.99 -27.05
N SER A 443 -13.34 23.97 -27.45
CA SER A 443 -12.76 24.90 -28.44
C SER A 443 -11.33 24.46 -28.76
N GLN A 444 -11.13 23.99 -30.00
CA GLN A 444 -9.95 24.13 -30.87
C GLN A 444 -8.63 23.52 -30.35
N ILE A 445 -7.97 22.58 -31.05
CA ILE A 445 -7.54 22.57 -32.47
C ILE A 445 -7.75 21.18 -33.06
#